data_AF-A0A2M7JP59-F1
#
_entry.id   AF-A0A2M7JP59-F1
#
_cell.length_a   1.000
_cell.length_b   1.000
_cell.length_c   1.000
_cell.angle_alpha   90.00
_cell.angle_beta   90.00
_cell.angle_gamma   90.00
#
_symmetry.space_group_name_H-M   'P 1'
#
loop_
_entity.id
_entity.type
_entity.pdbx_description
1 polymer ?
#
loop_
_entity_poly.entity_id
_entity_poly.type
_entity_poly.pdbx_seq_one_letter_code
_entity_poly.pdbx_strand_id
1 'polypeptide(L)'
;MKKILIKPMIKIPKELLWDYKEAPKDPLWNLKRIADFFPSYGRERETVRALYKNLKKLKVDETTKLLIKEYKNAWEERDERDRV
;
A
#
# COMPACT_ATOMS: atom_id res chain seq x y z
N MET A 1 6.00 18.77 -19.20
CA MET A 1 6.08 17.74 -18.13
C MET A 1 4.95 17.95 -17.13
N LYS A 2 3.96 17.06 -17.05
CA LYS A 2 2.97 17.06 -15.96
C LYS A 2 2.77 15.62 -15.48
N LYS A 3 3.54 15.23 -14.45
CA LYS A 3 3.19 14.06 -13.62
C LYS A 3 2.34 14.58 -12.47
N ILE A 4 1.04 14.65 -12.69
CA ILE A 4 0.08 14.84 -11.61
C ILE A 4 0.02 13.50 -10.86
N LEU A 5 0.84 13.37 -9.82
CA LEU A 5 0.71 12.29 -8.84
C LEU A 5 -0.37 12.71 -7.85
N ILE A 6 -1.63 12.41 -8.18
CA ILE A 6 -2.67 12.31 -7.16
C ILE A 6 -2.29 11.08 -6.33
N LYS A 7 -1.49 11.29 -5.28
CA LYS A 7 -1.25 10.26 -4.27
C LYS A 7 -2.38 10.44 -3.26
N PRO A 8 -3.30 9.46 -3.07
CA PRO A 8 -3.99 9.41 -1.80
C PRO A 8 -2.90 9.45 -0.73
N MET A 9 -3.01 10.42 0.18
CA MET A 9 -2.09 10.54 1.30
C MET A 9 -2.38 9.34 2.20
N ILE A 10 -1.75 8.19 1.90
CA ILE A 10 -1.88 6.98 2.69
C ILE A 10 -1.32 7.34 4.05
N LYS A 11 -2.24 7.52 5.00
CA LYS A 11 -1.91 7.85 6.38
C LYS A 11 -1.30 6.62 6.99
N ILE A 12 -0.12 6.77 7.56
CA ILE A 12 0.48 5.72 8.35
C ILE A 12 -0.21 5.70 9.74
N PRO A 13 -0.64 4.51 10.21
CA PRO A 13 -1.05 4.32 11.60
C PRO A 13 0.07 4.75 12.56
N LYS A 14 -0.28 5.44 13.65
CA LYS A 14 0.72 5.95 14.62
C LYS A 14 1.51 4.82 15.26
N GLU A 15 0.90 3.65 15.38
CA GLU A 15 1.46 2.41 15.90
C GLU A 15 2.67 1.93 15.05
N LEU A 16 2.71 2.29 13.76
CA LEU A 16 3.81 1.96 12.86
C LEU A 16 4.97 2.97 12.89
N LEU A 17 4.81 4.07 13.65
CA LEU A 17 5.81 5.15 13.87
C LEU A 17 6.55 5.01 15.20
N TRP A 18 6.65 3.80 15.74
CA TRP A 18 7.25 3.53 17.05
C TRP A 18 8.70 4.06 17.20
N ASP A 19 9.42 4.26 16.09
CA ASP A 19 10.78 4.81 16.01
C ASP A 19 10.84 6.29 15.55
N TYR A 20 9.70 6.92 15.21
CA TYR A 20 9.65 8.28 14.66
C TYR A 20 8.62 9.17 15.37
N LYS A 21 9.03 10.42 15.66
CA LYS A 21 8.09 11.44 16.14
C LYS A 21 7.02 11.78 15.09
N GLU A 22 7.39 11.80 13.81
CA GLU A 22 6.51 12.04 12.68
C GLU A 22 6.95 11.21 11.47
N ALA A 23 5.99 10.78 10.63
CA ALA A 23 6.28 10.08 9.40
C ALA A 23 7.10 10.97 8.44
N PRO A 24 8.19 10.46 7.82
CA PRO A 24 8.87 11.15 6.75
C PRO A 24 7.91 11.56 5.63
N LYS A 25 8.15 12.70 4.98
CA LYS A 25 7.37 13.18 3.83
C LYS A 25 7.64 12.40 2.53
N ASP A 26 8.13 11.16 2.63
CA ASP A 26 8.33 10.26 1.50
C ASP A 26 7.22 9.20 1.48
N PRO A 27 6.33 9.22 0.47
CA PRO A 27 5.27 8.23 0.45
C PRO A 27 5.74 6.82 0.06
N LEU A 28 6.95 6.65 -0.51
CA LEU A 28 7.50 5.30 -0.70
C LEU A 28 7.95 4.71 0.64
N TRP A 29 8.52 5.54 1.52
CA TRP A 29 8.78 5.16 2.91
C TRP A 29 7.49 4.71 3.60
N ASN A 30 6.40 5.48 3.43
CA ASN A 30 5.12 5.11 4.04
C ASN A 30 4.60 3.75 3.54
N LEU A 31 4.65 3.53 2.23
CA LEU A 31 4.25 2.26 1.64
C LEU A 31 5.13 1.10 2.10
N LYS A 32 6.44 1.31 2.23
CA LYS A 32 7.36 0.29 2.70
C LYS A 32 7.01 -0.12 4.13
N ARG A 33 6.83 0.88 5.00
CA ARG A 33 6.48 0.62 6.40
C ARG A 33 5.14 -0.11 6.52
N ILE A 34 4.14 0.22 5.70
CA ILE A 34 2.89 -0.55 5.69
C ILE A 34 3.12 -1.98 5.21
N ALA A 35 3.93 -2.16 4.16
CA ALA A 35 4.23 -3.48 3.62
C ALA A 35 4.94 -4.41 4.62
N ASP A 36 5.81 -3.85 5.46
CA ASP A 36 6.52 -4.59 6.52
C ASP A 36 5.55 -5.20 7.56
N PHE A 37 4.33 -4.68 7.68
CA PHE A 37 3.28 -5.17 8.60
C PHE A 37 2.02 -5.64 7.87
N PHE A 38 2.11 -5.91 6.57
CA PHE A 38 1.01 -6.49 5.82
C PHE A 38 0.78 -7.94 6.24
N PRO A 39 -0.47 -8.43 6.39
CA PRO A 39 -1.76 -7.79 6.08
C PRO A 39 -2.43 -7.12 7.29
N SER A 40 -1.79 -7.09 8.47
CA SER A 40 -2.38 -6.46 9.65
C SER A 40 -2.71 -4.99 9.38
N TYR A 41 -1.89 -4.31 8.57
CA TYR A 41 -2.14 -2.98 8.04
C TYR A 41 -2.14 -2.98 6.50
N GLY A 42 -2.88 -2.04 5.90
CA GLY A 42 -2.79 -1.76 4.46
C GLY A 42 -3.70 -2.59 3.55
N ARG A 43 -4.75 -3.22 4.10
CA ARG A 43 -5.75 -4.00 3.33
C ARG A 43 -6.74 -3.12 2.56
N GLU A 44 -6.75 -1.81 2.82
CA GLU A 44 -7.67 -0.90 2.15
C GLU A 44 -7.36 -0.85 0.65
N ARG A 45 -8.41 -0.78 -0.18
CA ARG A 45 -8.33 -0.83 -1.64
C ARG A 45 -7.24 0.07 -2.22
N GLU A 46 -7.22 1.34 -1.84
CA GLU A 46 -6.26 2.32 -2.37
C GLU A 46 -4.83 2.05 -1.87
N THR A 47 -4.67 1.54 -0.65
CA THR A 47 -3.37 1.12 -0.10
C THR A 47 -2.83 -0.08 -0.87
N VAL A 48 -3.64 -1.12 -1.07
CA VAL A 48 -3.28 -2.32 -1.83
C VAL A 48 -2.87 -1.97 -3.27
N ARG A 49 -3.63 -1.10 -3.95
CA ARG A 49 -3.27 -0.62 -5.30
C ARG A 49 -1.93 0.10 -5.32
N ALA A 50 -1.67 0.93 -4.31
CA ALA A 50 -0.41 1.67 -4.20
C ALA A 50 0.78 0.75 -3.87
N LEU A 51 0.59 -0.23 -2.98
CA LEU A 51 1.58 -1.28 -2.68
C LEU A 51 1.91 -2.07 -3.94
N TYR A 52 0.89 -2.60 -4.64
CA TYR A 52 1.05 -3.39 -5.86
C TYR A 52 1.84 -2.62 -6.94
N LYS A 53 1.47 -1.36 -7.19
CA LYS A 53 2.14 -0.49 -8.17
C LYS A 53 3.63 -0.24 -7.86
N ASN A 54 4.04 -0.39 -6.59
CA ASN A 54 5.40 -0.11 -6.14
C ASN A 54 6.17 -1.36 -5.69
N LEU A 55 5.66 -2.59 -5.85
CA LEU A 55 6.28 -3.83 -5.36
C LEU A 55 7.78 -3.95 -5.66
N LYS A 56 8.18 -3.64 -6.90
CA LYS A 56 9.60 -3.68 -7.32
C LYS A 56 10.49 -2.72 -6.52
N LYS A 57 9.96 -1.55 -6.13
CA LYS A 57 10.69 -0.53 -5.37
C LYS A 57 10.69 -0.79 -3.87
N LEU A 58 9.64 -1.44 -3.36
CA LEU A 58 9.49 -1.74 -1.93
C LEU A 58 10.45 -2.84 -1.46
N LYS A 59 10.91 -3.70 -2.38
CA LYS A 59 11.84 -4.82 -2.08
C LYS A 59 11.34 -5.73 -0.96
N VAL A 60 10.03 -5.96 -0.91
CA VAL A 60 9.39 -6.89 0.04
C VAL A 60 9.69 -8.35 -0.34
N ASP A 61 9.63 -9.24 0.64
CA ASP A 61 9.79 -10.68 0.45
C ASP A 61 8.68 -11.27 -0.44
N GLU A 62 8.92 -12.46 -0.98
CA GLU A 62 8.03 -13.06 -1.97
C GLU A 62 6.66 -13.43 -1.41
N THR A 63 6.58 -13.86 -0.14
CA THR A 63 5.31 -14.16 0.53
C THR A 63 4.44 -12.91 0.62
N THR A 64 5.02 -11.79 1.05
CA THR A 64 4.32 -10.51 1.11
C THR A 64 3.88 -10.03 -0.28
N LYS A 65 4.70 -10.23 -1.33
CA LYS A 65 4.29 -9.90 -2.71
C LYS A 65 3.05 -10.67 -3.13
N LEU A 66 3.02 -11.99 -2.88
CA LEU A 66 1.90 -12.85 -3.24
C LEU A 66 0.64 -12.41 -2.50
N LEU A 67 0.72 -12.17 -1.19
CA LEU A 67 -0.42 -11.69 -0.40
C LEU A 67 -0.96 -10.35 -0.93
N ILE A 68 -0.11 -9.38 -1.23
CA ILE A 68 -0.55 -8.10 -1.81
C ILE A 68 -1.27 -8.31 -3.14
N LYS A 69 -0.79 -9.23 -3.98
CA LYS A 69 -1.43 -9.58 -5.26
C LYS A 69 -2.81 -10.20 -5.06
N GLU A 70 -2.97 -11.13 -4.12
CA GLU A 70 -4.26 -11.75 -3.82
C GLU A 70 -5.29 -10.71 -3.36
N TYR A 71 -4.90 -9.80 -2.45
CA TYR A 71 -5.78 -8.70 -2.03
C TYR A 71 -6.14 -7.77 -3.19
N LYS A 72 -5.19 -7.49 -4.10
CA LYS A 72 -5.44 -6.67 -5.29
C LYS A 72 -6.50 -7.33 -6.18
N ASN A 73 -6.38 -8.63 -6.44
CA ASN A 73 -7.34 -9.37 -7.24
C ASN A 73 -8.73 -9.37 -6.58
N ALA A 74 -8.80 -9.66 -5.28
CA ALA A 74 -10.06 -9.64 -4.53
C ALA A 74 -10.78 -8.28 -4.59
N TRP A 75 -10.02 -7.17 -4.57
CA TRP A 75 -10.59 -5.83 -4.75
C TRP A 75 -11.08 -5.57 -6.17
N GLU A 76 -10.36 -6.03 -7.19
CA GLU A 76 -10.79 -5.87 -8.59
C GLU A 76 -12.04 -6.68 -8.89
N GLU A 77 -12.12 -7.92 -8.42
CA GLU A 77 -13.33 -8.74 -8.56
C GLU A 77 -14.55 -8.08 -7.88
N ARG A 78 -14.33 -7.46 -6.71
CA ARG A 78 -15.38 -6.70 -6.04
C ARG A 78 -15.80 -5.48 -6.85
N ASP A 79 -14.84 -4.72 -7.38
CA ASP A 79 -15.12 -3.56 -8.22
C ASP A 79 -15.87 -3.94 -9.51
N GLU A 80 -15.61 -5.12 -10.06
CA GLU A 80 -16.34 -5.66 -11.21
C GLU A 80 -17.77 -6.04 -10.85
N ARG A 81 -17.97 -6.72 -9.70
CA ARG A 81 -19.31 -7.05 -9.21
C ARG A 81 -20.15 -5.80 -8.91
N ASP A 82 -19.55 -4.76 -8.33
CA ASP A 82 -20.26 -3.52 -7.96
C ASP A 82 -20.66 -2.67 -9.21
N ARG A 83 -20.19 -3.03 -10.41
CA ARG A 83 -20.51 -2.35 -11.68
C ARG A 83 -21.63 -3.03 -12.49
N VAL A 84 -22.01 -4.25 -12.13
CA VAL A 84 -23.06 -5.05 -12.79
C VAL A 84 -24.38 -4.84 -12.06
#